data_AF-A0AA90TZ02-F1
#
_entry.id   AF-A0AA90TZ02-F1
#
_cell.length_a   1.000
_cell.length_b   1.000
_cell.length_c   1.000
_cell.angle_alpha   90.00
_cell.angle_beta   90.00
_cell.angle_gamma   90.00
#
_symmetry.space_group_name_H-M   'P 1'
#
loop_
_entity.id
_entity.type
_entity.pdbx_description
1 polymer ?
#
loop_
_entity_poly.entity_id
_entity_poly.type
_entity_poly.pdbx_seq_one_letter_code
_entity_poly.pdbx_strand_id
1 'polypeptide(L)'
;MLNKREIKIKSQWLNENKNMLRLTKEINAFFKCPDECDRQCCRGGIPPMMLFEFNDINAIKNKERLSISEKFDKNTIRVVNLGKPCVFLSDGKTCSIYDKRPVSCETYPFALKNDEIKDAHFDYVTLAPCPVGIEIMKSHLTERITLSHVAKLQGHESPELEEQIKRITQQYELMKNIGLGTTENIPKEINYYVFEEQLLMQLLVGLHLKNGNMKRAEEEMKKIGALTRRRDKR
;
A
#
# COMPACT_ATOMS: atom_id res chain seq x y z
N MET A 1 16.76 -4.03 -25.49
CA MET A 1 17.39 -4.78 -24.39
C MET A 1 17.87 -3.75 -23.40
N LEU A 2 17.37 -3.78 -22.17
CA LEU A 2 17.92 -2.94 -21.12
C LEU A 2 19.41 -3.18 -20.93
N ASN A 3 20.14 -2.11 -20.63
CA ASN A 3 21.55 -2.22 -20.29
C ASN A 3 21.70 -2.76 -18.85
N LYS A 4 22.89 -3.27 -18.51
CA LYS A 4 23.18 -3.85 -17.17
C LYS A 4 22.87 -2.89 -16.01
N ARG A 5 22.87 -1.57 -16.24
CA ARG A 5 22.60 -0.54 -15.22
C ARG A 5 21.15 -0.55 -14.79
N GLU A 6 20.21 -0.73 -15.72
CA GLU A 6 18.78 -0.64 -15.44
C GLU A 6 18.23 -1.90 -14.73
N ILE A 7 18.73 -3.09 -15.06
CA ILE A 7 18.41 -4.35 -14.33
C ILE A 7 18.88 -4.26 -12.87
N LYS A 8 20.04 -3.65 -12.65
CA LYS A 8 20.60 -3.43 -11.32
C LYS A 8 19.70 -2.52 -10.49
N ILE A 9 19.24 -1.40 -11.06
CA ILE A 9 18.33 -0.45 -10.39
C ILE A 9 17.02 -1.13 -9.95
N LYS A 10 16.39 -1.93 -10.82
CA LYS A 10 15.14 -2.64 -10.49
C LYS A 10 15.31 -3.65 -9.34
N SER A 11 16.35 -4.48 -9.41
CA SER A 11 16.61 -5.51 -8.41
C SER A 11 17.01 -4.89 -7.08
N GLN A 12 17.72 -3.77 -7.14
CA GLN A 12 18.08 -2.97 -5.98
C GLN A 12 16.82 -2.38 -5.32
N TRP A 13 15.94 -1.73 -6.09
CA TRP A 13 14.69 -1.16 -5.56
C TRP A 13 13.77 -2.22 -4.93
N LEU A 14 13.57 -3.38 -5.59
CA LEU A 14 12.74 -4.45 -5.03
C LEU A 14 13.33 -4.99 -3.73
N ASN A 15 14.66 -5.11 -3.65
CA ASN A 15 15.35 -5.56 -2.45
C ASN A 15 15.30 -4.53 -1.32
N GLU A 16 15.44 -3.25 -1.64
CA GLU A 16 15.36 -2.15 -0.67
C GLU A 16 13.95 -2.04 -0.07
N ASN A 17 12.92 -2.29 -0.87
CA ASN A 17 11.53 -2.09 -0.48
C ASN A 17 10.78 -3.39 -0.13
N LYS A 18 11.46 -4.55 -0.14
CA LYS A 18 10.84 -5.87 0.05
C LYS A 18 9.99 -5.98 1.32
N ASN A 19 10.41 -5.33 2.40
CA ASN A 19 9.70 -5.39 3.68
C ASN A 19 8.39 -4.60 3.61
N MET A 20 8.42 -3.38 3.09
CA MET A 20 7.22 -2.56 2.88
C MET A 20 6.22 -3.27 1.96
N LEU A 21 6.71 -3.86 0.86
CA LEU A 21 5.87 -4.64 -0.06
C LEU A 21 5.26 -5.87 0.61
N ARG A 22 6.04 -6.59 1.43
CA ARG A 22 5.54 -7.72 2.21
C ARG A 22 4.44 -7.27 3.19
N LEU A 23 4.70 -6.23 3.98
CA LEU A 23 3.78 -5.74 5.01
C LEU A 23 2.45 -5.28 4.40
N THR A 24 2.50 -4.50 3.33
CA THR A 24 1.29 -4.02 2.65
C THR A 24 0.46 -5.18 2.10
N LYS A 25 1.09 -6.21 1.50
CA LYS A 25 0.38 -7.42 1.05
C LYS A 25 -0.23 -8.22 2.20
N GLU A 26 0.52 -8.43 3.29
CA GLU A 26 0.04 -9.15 4.47
C GLU A 26 -1.12 -8.41 5.15
N ILE A 27 -1.05 -7.08 5.27
CA ILE A 27 -2.15 -6.26 5.80
C ILE A 27 -3.37 -6.36 4.90
N ASN A 28 -3.21 -6.22 3.57
CA ASN A 28 -4.32 -6.31 2.61
C ASN A 28 -5.09 -7.64 2.71
N ALA A 29 -4.43 -8.74 3.09
CA ALA A 29 -5.09 -10.03 3.26
C ALA A 29 -6.16 -10.06 4.37
N PHE A 30 -6.14 -9.10 5.31
CA PHE A 30 -7.16 -8.95 6.34
C PHE A 30 -8.42 -8.22 5.87
N PHE A 31 -8.37 -7.56 4.71
CA PHE A 31 -9.44 -6.69 4.25
C PHE A 31 -10.00 -7.18 2.92
N LYS A 32 -11.34 -7.22 2.83
CA LYS A 32 -12.03 -7.53 1.58
C LYS A 32 -12.55 -6.25 0.95
N CYS A 33 -12.37 -6.13 -0.37
CA CYS A 33 -12.99 -5.05 -1.12
C CYS A 33 -14.52 -5.27 -1.13
N PRO A 34 -15.33 -4.29 -0.68
CA PRO A 34 -16.79 -4.44 -0.65
C PRO A 34 -17.35 -4.51 -2.07
N ASP A 35 -18.43 -5.28 -2.26
CA ASP A 35 -19.03 -5.49 -3.58
C ASP A 35 -19.61 -4.18 -4.15
N GLU A 36 -20.07 -3.29 -3.27
CA GLU A 36 -20.60 -1.96 -3.58
C GLU A 36 -19.53 -0.99 -4.10
N CYS A 37 -18.24 -1.27 -3.88
CA CYS A 37 -17.13 -0.51 -4.48
C CYS A 37 -17.15 -0.59 -6.02
N ASP A 38 -17.78 -1.63 -6.58
CA ASP A 38 -17.97 -1.81 -8.01
C ASP A 38 -16.66 -1.72 -8.83
N ARG A 39 -15.55 -2.13 -8.21
CA ARG A 39 -14.19 -2.08 -8.78
C ARG A 39 -13.83 -0.70 -9.32
N GLN A 40 -14.20 0.37 -8.62
CA GLN A 40 -13.92 1.75 -9.02
C GLN A 40 -12.43 2.01 -9.33
N CYS A 41 -11.50 1.37 -8.61
CA CYS A 41 -10.06 1.43 -8.92
C CYS A 41 -9.68 0.86 -10.31
N CYS A 42 -10.48 -0.07 -10.84
CA CYS A 42 -10.32 -0.63 -12.19
C CYS A 42 -11.16 0.11 -13.24
N ARG A 43 -12.29 0.73 -12.88
CA ARG A 43 -13.21 1.39 -13.83
C ARG A 43 -12.85 2.85 -14.13
N GLY A 44 -12.60 3.63 -13.10
CA GLY A 44 -12.41 5.09 -13.21
C GLY A 44 -11.26 5.65 -12.40
N GLY A 45 -10.78 4.90 -11.40
CA GLY A 45 -9.73 5.31 -10.49
C GLY A 45 -8.35 5.37 -11.13
N ILE A 46 -7.48 6.18 -10.55
CA ILE A 46 -6.05 6.22 -10.81
C ILE A 46 -5.53 4.79 -10.65
N PRO A 47 -5.08 4.06 -11.69
CA PRO A 47 -4.18 2.96 -11.42
C PRO A 47 -2.93 3.60 -10.82
N PRO A 48 -2.59 3.40 -9.54
CA PRO A 48 -1.30 3.84 -9.03
C PRO A 48 -0.25 3.24 -9.97
N MET A 49 0.60 4.12 -10.48
CA MET A 49 1.71 3.83 -11.40
C MET A 49 2.13 2.37 -11.33
N MET A 50 1.87 1.64 -12.42
CA MET A 50 1.86 0.19 -12.35
C MET A 50 3.29 -0.35 -12.42
N LEU A 51 3.78 -0.81 -11.27
CA LEU A 51 5.05 -1.51 -11.17
C LEU A 51 4.82 -2.96 -11.61
N PHE A 52 5.09 -3.24 -12.88
CA PHE A 52 5.05 -4.60 -13.40
C PHE A 52 6.35 -5.35 -13.11
N GLU A 53 6.25 -6.58 -12.58
CA GLU A 53 7.34 -7.53 -12.72
C GLU A 53 7.43 -8.00 -14.18
N PHE A 54 8.62 -8.40 -14.62
CA PHE A 54 8.80 -8.79 -16.03
C PHE A 54 7.95 -10.02 -16.42
N ASN A 55 7.75 -10.92 -15.46
CA ASN A 55 6.94 -12.11 -15.64
C ASN A 55 5.45 -11.74 -15.85
N ASP A 56 4.98 -10.64 -15.24
CA ASP A 56 3.61 -10.15 -15.40
C ASP A 56 3.37 -9.62 -16.82
N ILE A 57 4.34 -8.88 -17.38
CA ILE A 57 4.26 -8.33 -18.74
C ILE A 57 4.15 -9.45 -19.79
N ASN A 58 4.91 -10.54 -19.64
CA ASN A 58 4.84 -11.67 -20.57
C ASN A 58 3.51 -12.43 -20.49
N ALA A 59 2.92 -12.55 -19.29
CA ALA A 59 1.60 -13.16 -19.12
C ALA A 59 0.48 -12.31 -19.76
N ILE A 60 0.69 -10.99 -19.79
CA ILE A 60 -0.26 -10.00 -20.31
C ILE A 60 -0.17 -9.84 -21.83
N LYS A 61 1.02 -9.93 -22.41
CA LYS A 61 1.28 -9.71 -23.85
C LYS A 61 0.43 -10.58 -24.79
N ASN A 62 0.01 -11.75 -24.32
CA ASN A 62 -0.73 -12.72 -25.12
C ASN A 62 -2.26 -12.65 -24.96
N LYS A 63 -2.80 -11.78 -24.09
CA LYS A 63 -4.22 -11.74 -23.70
C LYS A 63 -5.02 -10.52 -24.23
N GLU A 64 -4.65 -10.02 -25.41
CA GLU A 64 -5.35 -9.01 -26.23
C GLU A 64 -4.92 -7.53 -26.11
N ARG A 65 -4.87 -6.91 -27.31
CA ARG A 65 -5.16 -5.50 -27.72
C ARG A 65 -4.74 -4.32 -26.85
N LEU A 66 -3.83 -4.50 -25.91
CA LEU A 66 -3.07 -3.35 -25.44
C LEU A 66 -2.38 -2.74 -26.68
N SER A 67 -2.76 -1.52 -27.07
CA SER A 67 -2.03 -0.73 -28.06
C SER A 67 -0.75 -0.26 -27.38
N ILE A 68 0.14 -1.20 -27.07
CA ILE A 68 1.46 -0.88 -26.55
C ILE A 68 2.26 -0.46 -27.77
N SER A 69 1.99 0.76 -28.23
CA SER A 69 2.72 1.41 -29.31
C SER A 69 4.21 1.61 -28.95
N GLU A 70 4.59 1.37 -27.70
CA GLU A 70 5.97 1.39 -27.24
C GLU A 70 6.46 -0.02 -26.90
N LYS A 71 7.39 -0.53 -27.71
CA LYS A 71 8.10 -1.80 -27.47
C LYS A 71 8.40 -2.00 -25.97
N PHE A 72 7.68 -2.91 -25.31
CA PHE A 72 8.02 -3.33 -23.95
C PHE A 72 9.43 -3.90 -23.95
N ASP A 73 10.35 -3.24 -23.24
CA ASP A 73 11.64 -3.85 -22.92
C ASP A 73 11.49 -4.64 -21.62
N LYS A 74 12.06 -5.84 -21.65
CA LYS A 74 11.88 -6.92 -20.68
C LYS A 74 12.28 -6.56 -19.25
N ASN A 75 12.90 -5.41 -19.00
CA ASN A 75 13.48 -5.15 -17.69
C ASN A 75 13.17 -3.76 -17.10
N THR A 76 12.29 -2.94 -17.72
CA THR A 76 11.99 -1.58 -17.19
C THR A 76 10.79 -1.62 -16.25
N ILE A 77 10.88 -0.93 -15.11
CA ILE A 77 9.69 -0.42 -14.43
C ILE A 77 9.14 0.68 -15.33
N ARG A 78 8.06 0.42 -16.05
CA ARG A 78 7.34 1.48 -16.77
C ARG A 78 6.00 1.70 -16.12
N VAL A 79 5.67 2.97 -15.92
CA VAL A 79 4.31 3.41 -15.66
C VAL A 79 3.50 3.11 -16.92
N VAL A 80 2.85 1.94 -16.97
CA VAL A 80 1.94 1.62 -18.07
C VAL A 80 0.55 2.11 -17.67
N ASN A 81 0.02 3.05 -18.45
CA ASN A 81 -1.38 3.40 -18.36
C ASN A 81 -2.19 2.31 -19.08
N LEU A 82 -2.97 1.53 -18.34
CA LEU A 82 -3.82 0.47 -18.89
C LEU A 82 -5.13 0.97 -19.50
N GLY A 83 -5.36 2.28 -19.54
CA GLY A 83 -6.63 2.85 -19.95
C GLY A 83 -7.71 2.72 -18.86
N LYS A 84 -8.82 3.42 -19.09
CA LYS A 84 -10.01 3.41 -18.23
C LYS A 84 -11.23 3.12 -19.11
N PRO A 85 -12.03 2.07 -18.82
CA PRO A 85 -11.79 1.06 -17.79
C PRO A 85 -10.52 0.23 -18.07
N CYS A 86 -9.97 -0.39 -17.02
CA CYS A 86 -8.81 -1.26 -17.11
C CYS A 86 -9.08 -2.42 -18.08
N VAL A 87 -8.16 -2.65 -19.03
CA VAL A 87 -8.28 -3.74 -20.03
C VAL A 87 -8.42 -5.15 -19.45
N PHE A 88 -8.02 -5.37 -18.19
CA PHE A 88 -8.16 -6.68 -17.53
C PHE A 88 -9.46 -6.81 -16.74
N LEU A 89 -10.28 -5.76 -16.69
CA LEU A 89 -11.59 -5.82 -16.05
C LEU A 89 -12.58 -6.45 -17.03
N SER A 90 -13.03 -7.66 -16.72
CA SER A 90 -14.10 -8.33 -17.46
C SER A 90 -15.48 -7.78 -17.09
N ASP A 91 -16.48 -8.05 -17.93
CA ASP A 91 -17.88 -7.64 -17.73
C ASP A 91 -18.45 -8.08 -16.37
N GLY A 92 -17.99 -9.23 -15.87
CA GLY A 92 -18.35 -9.76 -14.55
C GLY A 92 -17.66 -9.08 -13.35
N LYS A 93 -17.03 -7.91 -13.54
CA LYS A 93 -16.27 -7.18 -12.50
C LYS A 93 -15.10 -7.99 -11.90
N THR A 94 -14.56 -8.95 -12.65
CA THR A 94 -13.41 -9.76 -12.24
C THR A 94 -12.18 -9.38 -13.04
N CYS A 95 -11.01 -9.43 -12.40
CA CYS A 95 -9.74 -9.18 -13.07
C CYS A 95 -9.24 -10.47 -13.75
N SER A 96 -9.04 -10.42 -15.07
CA SER A 96 -8.62 -11.58 -15.87
C SER A 96 -7.16 -12.04 -15.61
N ILE A 97 -6.43 -11.26 -14.80
CA ILE A 97 -5.06 -11.53 -14.35
C ILE A 97 -4.93 -11.44 -12.82
N TYR A 98 -6.00 -11.73 -12.06
CA TYR A 98 -6.03 -11.50 -10.61
C TYR A 98 -4.83 -12.10 -9.84
N ASP A 99 -4.40 -13.30 -10.21
CA ASP A 99 -3.26 -14.00 -9.56
C ASP A 99 -1.88 -13.54 -10.06
N LYS A 100 -1.86 -12.70 -11.09
CA LYS A 100 -0.66 -12.14 -11.72
C LYS A 100 -0.77 -10.61 -11.78
N ARG A 101 -1.40 -10.04 -10.75
CA ARG A 101 -1.60 -8.60 -10.67
C ARG A 101 -0.23 -7.93 -10.49
N PRO A 102 -0.01 -6.77 -11.11
CA PRO A 102 1.20 -6.00 -10.86
C PRO A 102 1.27 -5.58 -9.40
N VAL A 103 2.49 -5.29 -8.92
CA VAL A 103 2.76 -4.95 -7.51
C VAL A 103 1.83 -3.84 -7.02
N SER A 104 1.60 -2.79 -7.81
CA SER A 104 0.72 -1.69 -7.40
C SER A 104 -0.75 -2.11 -7.19
N CYS A 105 -1.24 -3.12 -7.92
CA CYS A 105 -2.57 -3.68 -7.73
C CYS A 105 -2.64 -4.67 -6.57
N GLU A 106 -1.55 -5.36 -6.26
CA GLU A 106 -1.46 -6.26 -5.09
C GLU A 106 -1.34 -5.49 -3.79
N THR A 107 -0.64 -4.35 -3.80
CA THR A 107 -0.44 -3.51 -2.62
C THR A 107 -1.53 -2.46 -2.44
N TYR A 108 -2.39 -2.19 -3.43
CA TYR A 108 -3.52 -1.29 -3.28
C TYR A 108 -4.42 -1.71 -2.10
N PRO A 109 -4.81 -0.80 -1.18
CA PRO A 109 -4.85 0.67 -1.32
C PRO A 109 -3.61 1.44 -0.86
N PHE A 110 -2.51 0.76 -0.54
CA PHE A 110 -1.26 1.44 -0.25
C PHE A 110 -0.69 2.07 -1.53
N ALA A 111 -0.68 3.39 -1.57
CA ALA A 111 -0.04 4.18 -2.60
C ALA A 111 1.42 4.40 -2.23
N LEU A 112 2.27 3.84 -3.07
CA LEU A 112 3.71 4.00 -2.99
C LEU A 112 4.05 5.36 -3.62
N LYS A 113 4.44 6.35 -2.80
CA LYS A 113 4.75 7.70 -3.31
C LYS A 113 6.09 7.64 -4.06
N ASN A 114 6.03 7.66 -5.39
CA ASN A 114 7.18 7.79 -6.29
C ASN A 114 7.24 9.25 -6.74
N ASP A 115 7.58 10.15 -5.84
CA ASP A 115 8.02 11.47 -6.28
C ASP A 115 9.47 11.28 -6.76
N GLU A 116 9.62 11.17 -8.07
CA GLU A 116 10.88 11.12 -8.82
C GLU A 116 11.67 9.80 -8.76
N ILE A 117 11.45 8.95 -9.78
CA ILE A 117 12.11 7.66 -10.07
C ILE A 117 13.65 7.74 -10.15
N LYS A 118 14.26 8.90 -9.93
CA LYS A 118 15.72 9.06 -9.96
C LYS A 118 16.40 8.65 -8.65
N ASP A 119 15.73 8.76 -7.49
CA ASP A 119 16.34 8.48 -6.17
C ASP A 119 15.37 7.83 -5.13
N ALA A 120 14.23 7.27 -5.57
CA ALA A 120 13.15 6.82 -4.68
C ALA A 120 13.47 5.53 -3.89
N HIS A 121 14.00 5.67 -2.68
CA HIS A 121 13.78 4.73 -1.58
C HIS A 121 12.38 4.97 -0.98
N PHE A 122 11.61 3.93 -0.62
CA PHE A 122 10.40 4.15 0.17
C PHE A 122 10.75 4.24 1.64
N ASP A 123 10.74 5.46 2.17
CA ASP A 123 10.68 5.63 3.61
C ASP A 123 9.25 5.43 4.13
N TYR A 124 8.24 5.51 3.25
CA TYR A 124 6.84 5.47 3.66
C TYR A 124 5.82 5.16 2.54
N VAL A 125 4.58 4.81 2.96
CA VAL A 125 3.41 4.62 2.08
C VAL A 125 2.21 5.45 2.55
N THR A 126 1.32 5.82 1.62
CA THR A 126 0.05 6.48 1.94
C THR A 126 -1.12 5.55 1.63
N LEU A 127 -2.33 5.86 2.12
CA LEU A 127 -3.54 5.11 1.79
C LEU A 127 -4.41 5.89 0.81
N ALA A 128 -4.87 5.21 -0.24
CA ALA A 128 -5.91 5.73 -1.09
C ALA A 128 -7.26 5.82 -0.33
N PRO A 129 -8.07 6.87 -0.54
CA PRO A 129 -9.37 7.06 0.11
C PRO A 129 -10.47 6.16 -0.51
N CYS A 130 -10.20 4.85 -0.60
CA CYS A 130 -11.17 3.86 -1.00
C CYS A 130 -11.79 3.16 0.22
N PRO A 131 -12.90 2.41 0.06
CA PRO A 131 -13.52 1.71 1.19
C PRO A 131 -12.54 0.83 1.98
N VAL A 132 -11.64 0.13 1.30
CA VAL A 132 -10.59 -0.68 1.96
C VAL A 132 -9.59 0.20 2.70
N GLY A 133 -9.13 1.29 2.10
CA GLY A 133 -8.19 2.22 2.72
C GLY A 133 -8.77 2.87 3.97
N ILE A 134 -10.06 3.23 3.94
CA ILE A 134 -10.81 3.75 5.09
C ILE A 134 -10.86 2.73 6.23
N GLU A 135 -11.13 1.46 5.93
CA GLU A 135 -11.16 0.39 6.95
C GLU A 135 -9.77 0.08 7.53
N ILE A 136 -8.72 0.14 6.72
CA ILE A 136 -7.33 0.04 7.20
C ILE A 136 -7.03 1.21 8.14
N MET A 137 -7.34 2.45 7.75
CA MET A 137 -7.12 3.65 8.57
C MET A 137 -7.90 3.58 9.90
N LYS A 138 -9.15 3.12 9.85
CA LYS A 138 -9.97 2.89 11.05
C LYS A 138 -9.35 1.86 11.98
N SER A 139 -8.82 0.76 11.43
CA SER A 139 -8.15 -0.28 12.21
C SER A 139 -6.89 0.25 12.88
N HIS A 140 -6.10 1.06 12.17
CA HIS A 140 -4.94 1.76 12.71
C HIS A 140 -5.31 2.74 13.82
N LEU A 141 -6.34 3.56 13.62
CA LEU A 141 -6.84 4.47 14.66
C LEU A 141 -7.28 3.71 15.92
N THR A 142 -8.02 2.62 15.75
CA THR A 142 -8.50 1.79 16.86
C THR A 142 -7.34 1.18 17.63
N GLU A 143 -6.29 0.71 16.93
CA GLU A 143 -5.06 0.20 17.55
C GLU A 143 -4.39 1.27 18.41
N ARG A 144 -4.21 2.49 17.89
CA ARG A 144 -3.58 3.59 18.65
C ARG A 144 -4.38 4.01 19.87
N ILE A 145 -5.69 4.11 19.74
CA ILE A 145 -6.58 4.43 20.88
C ILE A 145 -6.47 3.34 21.95
N THR A 146 -6.46 2.07 21.55
CA THR A 146 -6.32 0.94 22.49
C THR A 146 -4.98 1.01 23.22
N LEU A 147 -3.88 1.25 22.50
CA LEU A 147 -2.55 1.43 23.09
C LEU A 147 -2.52 2.59 24.08
N SER A 148 -3.12 3.73 23.73
CA SER A 148 -3.20 4.90 24.62
C SER A 148 -3.98 4.58 25.90
N HIS A 149 -5.09 3.86 25.78
CA HIS A 149 -5.87 3.44 26.94
C HIS A 149 -5.09 2.50 27.86
N VAL A 150 -4.41 1.49 27.29
CA VAL A 150 -3.57 0.56 28.06
C VAL A 150 -2.42 1.30 28.76
N ALA A 151 -1.75 2.22 28.06
CA ALA A 151 -0.68 3.02 28.65
C ALA A 151 -1.18 3.83 29.86
N LYS A 152 -2.34 4.48 29.74
CA LYS A 152 -2.96 5.24 30.84
C LYS A 152 -3.30 4.35 32.04
N LEU A 153 -3.82 3.15 31.82
CA LEU A 153 -4.07 2.17 32.89
C LEU A 153 -2.78 1.72 33.60
N GLN A 154 -1.64 1.75 32.90
CA GLN A 154 -0.33 1.43 33.46
C GLN A 154 0.37 2.64 34.10
N GLY A 155 -0.30 3.81 34.16
CA GLY A 155 0.30 5.04 34.68
C GLY A 155 1.32 5.69 33.73
N HIS A 156 1.27 5.35 32.44
CA HIS A 156 2.11 5.93 31.40
C HIS A 156 1.31 6.91 30.55
N GLU A 157 1.78 8.15 30.48
CA GLU A 157 1.30 9.14 29.52
C GLU A 157 2.29 9.25 28.36
N SER A 158 1.77 9.32 27.13
CA SER A 158 2.57 9.49 25.92
C SER A 158 1.97 10.61 25.07
N PRO A 159 2.43 11.85 25.24
CA PRO A 159 1.99 12.99 24.41
C PRO A 159 2.20 12.73 22.91
N GLU A 160 3.26 11.98 22.56
CA GLU A 160 3.52 11.56 21.18
C GLU A 160 2.40 10.68 20.63
N LEU A 161 1.94 9.69 21.40
CA LEU A 161 0.85 8.81 20.98
C LEU A 161 -0.48 9.58 20.85
N GLU A 162 -0.74 10.56 21.72
CA GLU A 162 -1.93 11.41 21.61
C GLU A 162 -1.91 12.28 20.35
N GLU A 163 -0.76 12.86 20.01
CA GLU A 163 -0.58 13.61 18.75
C GLU A 163 -0.71 12.69 17.52
N GLN A 164 -0.18 11.46 17.58
CA GLN A 164 -0.40 10.45 16.52
C GLN A 164 -1.89 10.15 16.33
N ILE A 165 -2.64 9.91 17.41
CA ILE A 165 -4.09 9.66 17.37
C ILE A 165 -4.83 10.83 16.73
N LYS A 166 -4.48 12.07 17.10
CA LYS A 166 -5.08 13.28 16.53
C LYS A 166 -4.86 13.36 15.02
N ARG A 167 -3.63 13.13 14.55
CA ARG A 167 -3.29 13.13 13.12
C ARG A 167 -4.04 12.04 12.34
N ILE A 168 -4.09 10.82 12.89
CA ILE A 168 -4.81 9.71 12.27
C ILE A 168 -6.31 10.00 12.20
N THR A 169 -6.89 10.57 13.26
CA THR A 169 -8.31 10.93 13.32
C THR A 169 -8.67 11.94 12.24
N GLN A 170 -7.89 13.01 12.09
CA GLN A 170 -8.09 14.01 11.04
C GLN A 170 -8.07 13.37 9.65
N GLN A 171 -7.14 12.45 9.40
CA GLN A 171 -6.98 11.78 8.12
C GLN A 171 -8.10 10.78 7.85
N TYR A 172 -8.56 10.04 8.87
CA TYR A 172 -9.69 9.15 8.77
C TYR A 172 -10.98 9.90 8.37
N GLU A 173 -11.28 11.01 9.03
CA GLU A 173 -12.46 11.83 8.71
C GLU A 173 -12.35 12.45 7.32
N LEU A 174 -11.16 12.90 6.92
CA LEU A 174 -10.90 13.39 5.58
C LEU A 174 -11.16 12.30 4.52
N MET A 175 -10.62 11.09 4.71
CA MET A 175 -10.83 9.97 3.78
C MET A 175 -12.30 9.58 3.65
N LYS A 176 -13.06 9.60 4.74
CA LYS A 176 -14.51 9.36 4.73
C LYS A 176 -15.28 10.39 3.91
N ASN A 177 -14.87 11.65 4.02
CA ASN A 177 -15.58 12.77 3.38
C ASN A 177 -15.27 12.90 1.88
N ILE A 178 -14.06 12.52 1.44
CA ILE A 178 -13.67 12.59 0.02
C ILE A 178 -14.40 11.51 -0.80
N GLY A 179 -14.64 10.32 -0.22
CA GLY A 179 -15.11 9.15 -0.98
C GLY A 179 -14.16 8.81 -2.14
N LEU A 180 -14.49 7.85 -3.00
CA LEU A 180 -13.76 7.66 -4.26
C LEU A 180 -14.17 8.74 -5.28
N GLY A 181 -13.90 10.01 -4.96
CA GLY A 181 -14.00 11.12 -5.89
C GLY A 181 -12.89 11.04 -6.93
N THR A 182 -13.17 11.48 -8.16
CA THR A 182 -12.13 11.71 -9.16
C THR A 182 -11.04 12.59 -8.54
N THR A 183 -9.77 12.34 -8.87
CA THR A 183 -8.59 13.06 -8.36
C THR A 183 -8.66 14.58 -8.39
N GLU A 184 -9.58 15.11 -9.18
CA GLU A 184 -9.83 16.54 -9.36
C GLU A 184 -10.32 17.21 -8.07
N ASN A 185 -10.94 16.45 -7.16
CA ASN A 185 -11.47 16.97 -5.89
C ASN A 185 -10.62 16.62 -4.67
N ILE A 186 -9.39 16.12 -4.85
CA ILE A 186 -8.50 15.88 -3.71
C ILE A 186 -7.63 17.13 -3.51
N PRO A 187 -7.85 17.95 -2.45
CA PRO A 187 -7.05 19.14 -2.23
C PRO A 187 -5.55 18.83 -2.27
N LYS A 188 -4.80 19.60 -3.05
CA LYS A 188 -3.34 19.46 -3.20
C LYS A 188 -2.58 19.66 -1.88
N GLU A 189 -3.22 20.30 -0.91
CA GLU A 189 -2.71 20.61 0.43
C GLU A 189 -2.91 19.46 1.43
N ILE A 190 -3.51 18.34 1.01
CA ILE A 190 -3.67 17.18 1.90
C ILE A 190 -2.31 16.52 2.09
N ASN A 191 -1.73 16.74 3.27
CA ASN A 191 -0.70 15.88 3.82
C ASN A 191 -1.35 14.52 4.12
N TYR A 192 -1.28 13.58 3.18
CA TYR A 192 -1.76 12.21 3.42
C TYR A 192 -1.07 11.63 4.64
N TYR A 193 -1.81 10.87 5.46
CA TYR A 193 -1.18 10.09 6.53
C TYR A 193 -0.14 9.14 5.92
N VAL A 194 1.02 9.15 6.55
CA VAL A 194 2.22 8.46 6.10
C VAL A 194 2.48 7.28 7.02
N PHE A 195 2.51 6.08 6.46
CA PHE A 195 2.90 4.86 7.17
C PHE A 195 4.38 4.57 6.93
N GLU A 196 5.17 4.67 7.98
CA GLU A 196 6.52 4.09 8.03
C GLU A 196 6.45 2.57 8.25
N GLU A 197 7.55 1.86 7.96
CA GLU A 197 7.69 0.41 8.16
C GLU A 197 7.26 -0.01 9.57
N GLN A 198 7.70 0.71 10.60
CA GLN A 198 7.38 0.40 11.99
C GLN A 198 5.88 0.50 12.28
N LEU A 199 5.19 1.50 11.71
CA LEU A 199 3.75 1.68 11.90
C LEU A 199 2.96 0.56 11.19
N LEU A 200 3.39 0.15 9.99
CA LEU A 200 2.79 -1.01 9.31
C LEU A 200 2.97 -2.30 10.10
N MET A 201 4.13 -2.51 10.72
CA MET A 201 4.37 -3.67 11.57
C MET A 201 3.49 -3.67 12.82
N GLN A 202 3.34 -2.52 13.47
CA GLN A 202 2.46 -2.37 14.63
C GLN A 202 0.99 -2.66 14.25
N LEU A 203 0.52 -2.10 13.13
CA LEU A 203 -0.79 -2.40 12.58
C LEU A 203 -0.96 -3.91 12.29
N LEU A 204 0.01 -4.54 11.65
CA LEU A 204 -0.02 -5.97 11.34
C LEU A 204 -0.08 -6.84 12.60
N VAL A 205 0.67 -6.48 13.65
CA VAL A 205 0.60 -7.12 14.96
C VAL A 205 -0.82 -7.01 15.53
N GLY A 206 -1.40 -5.80 15.55
CA GLY A 206 -2.76 -5.57 16.02
C GLY A 206 -3.80 -6.42 15.27
N LEU A 207 -3.66 -6.54 13.95
CA LEU A 207 -4.53 -7.37 13.12
C LEU A 207 -4.40 -8.86 13.45
N HIS A 208 -3.18 -9.38 13.65
CA HIS A 208 -2.98 -10.76 14.07
C HIS A 208 -3.58 -11.05 15.45
N LEU A 209 -3.37 -10.16 16.42
CA LEU A 209 -3.95 -10.28 17.76
C LEU A 209 -5.49 -10.32 17.70
N LYS A 210 -6.10 -9.40 16.96
CA LYS A 210 -7.56 -9.33 16.80
C LYS A 210 -8.15 -10.60 16.17
N ASN A 211 -7.37 -11.30 15.34
CA ASN A 211 -7.78 -12.56 14.70
C ASN A 211 -7.32 -13.80 15.48
N GLY A 212 -6.82 -13.66 16.71
CA GLY A 212 -6.38 -14.78 17.55
C GLY A 212 -5.08 -15.46 17.08
N ASN A 213 -4.36 -14.87 16.12
CA ASN A 213 -3.10 -15.43 15.60
C ASN A 213 -1.92 -14.97 16.45
N MET A 214 -1.88 -15.44 17.69
CA MET A 214 -0.89 -15.04 18.70
C MET A 214 0.55 -15.31 18.26
N LYS A 215 0.80 -16.51 17.70
CA LYS A 215 2.13 -16.89 17.23
C LYS A 215 2.68 -15.90 16.19
N ARG A 216 1.85 -15.51 15.23
CA ARG A 216 2.27 -14.59 14.19
C ARG A 216 2.45 -13.17 14.71
N ALA A 217 1.59 -12.73 15.64
CA ALA A 217 1.77 -11.46 16.33
C ALA A 217 3.13 -11.39 17.05
N GLU A 218 3.49 -12.44 17.81
CA GLU A 218 4.79 -12.52 18.50
C GLU A 218 5.99 -12.48 17.54
N GLU A 219 5.90 -13.19 16.40
CA GLU A 219 6.92 -13.17 15.36
C GLU A 219 7.15 -11.75 14.81
N GLU A 220 6.08 -11.01 14.53
CA GLU A 220 6.18 -9.63 14.04
C GLU A 220 6.67 -8.66 15.15
N MET A 221 6.23 -8.82 16.40
CA MET A 221 6.74 -8.03 17.53
C MET A 221 8.25 -8.19 17.72
N LYS A 222 8.80 -9.41 17.59
CA LYS A 222 10.25 -9.65 17.67
C LYS A 222 11.01 -8.88 16.59
N LYS A 223 10.45 -8.76 15.40
CA LYS A 223 11.05 -7.97 14.30
C LYS A 223 11.03 -6.47 14.60
N ILE A 224 9.97 -5.94 15.22
CA ILE A 224 9.91 -4.53 15.65
C ILE A 224 11.06 -4.23 16.61
N GLY A 225 11.24 -5.04 17.66
CA GLY A 225 12.33 -4.84 18.62
C GLY A 225 13.73 -4.95 18.00
N ALA A 226 13.89 -5.75 16.93
CA ALA A 226 15.15 -5.80 16.18
C ALA A 226 15.41 -4.53 15.35
N LEU A 227 14.37 -3.90 14.81
CA LEU A 227 14.47 -2.66 14.05
C LEU A 227 14.79 -1.45 14.94
N THR A 228 14.12 -1.31 16.09
CA THR A 228 14.37 -0.23 17.05
C THR A 228 15.85 -0.22 17.47
N ARG A 229 16.39 -1.39 17.86
CA ARG A 229 17.81 -1.55 18.24
C ARG A 229 18.82 -1.26 17.12
N ARG A 230 18.41 -1.27 15.86
CA ARG A 230 19.27 -0.90 14.72
C ARG A 230 19.25 0.60 14.45
N ARG A 231 18.12 1.28 14.70
CA ARG A 231 18.00 2.74 14.60
C ARG A 231 18.83 3.42 15.71
N ASP A 232 18.84 2.89 16.93
CA ASP A 232 19.61 3.45 18.07
C ASP A 232 21.14 3.32 17.93
N LYS A 233 21.64 2.58 16.93
CA LYS A 233 23.07 2.34 16.68
C LYS A 233 23.64 3.13 15.50
N ARG A 234 22.81 3.93 14.83
CA ARG A 234 23.22 4.82 13.72
C ARG A 234 23.24 6.26 14.20
#